data_AF-A0A955RBS6-F1
#
_entry.id   AF-A0A955RBS6-F1
#
_cell.length_a   1.000
_cell.length_b   1.000
_cell.length_c   1.000
_cell.angle_alpha   90.00
_cell.angle_beta   90.00
_cell.angle_gamma   90.00
#
_symmetry.space_group_name_H-M   'P 1'
#
loop_
_entity.id
_entity.type
_entity.pdbx_description
1 polymer ?
#
loop_
_entity_poly.entity_id
_entity_poly.type
_entity_poly.pdbx_seq_one_letter_code
_entity_poly.pdbx_strand_id
1 'polypeptide(L)'
;MTTIHKMRRLAEHRERMARLELAQAEMDRVRQQEVVDDTSVRMQEVLHTPSAGVEDHVHRHAYALRMEMARRGAERRLMERQRDVSNRRDALGVASREKGQLGKLIELRDEQLRHEARRREQGFLDEAGMQSWWRS
;
A
#
# COMPACT_ATOMS: atom_id res chain seq x y z
N MET A 1 8.68 21.75 -18.63
CA MET A 1 8.65 20.59 -17.70
C MET A 1 9.19 19.37 -18.44
N THR A 2 10.36 18.86 -18.05
CA THR A 2 10.99 17.70 -18.73
C THR A 2 10.25 16.38 -18.40
N THR A 3 10.28 15.40 -19.30
CA THR A 3 9.58 14.11 -19.20
C THR A 3 9.85 13.38 -17.87
N ILE A 4 11.08 13.48 -17.37
CA ILE A 4 11.52 12.88 -16.10
C ILE A 4 10.78 13.46 -14.88
N HIS A 5 10.51 14.76 -14.85
CA HIS A 5 9.73 15.38 -13.75
C HIS A 5 8.27 14.90 -13.75
N LYS A 6 7.70 14.61 -14.94
CA LYS A 6 6.37 14.00 -15.05
C LYS A 6 6.39 12.57 -14.50
N MET A 7 7.40 11.77 -14.85
CA MET A 7 7.55 10.40 -14.33
C MET A 7 7.69 10.36 -12.81
N ARG A 8 8.46 11.28 -12.22
CA ARG A 8 8.57 11.41 -10.76
C ARG A 8 7.22 11.68 -10.08
N ARG A 9 6.46 12.67 -10.58
CA ARG A 9 5.13 12.98 -10.03
C ARG A 9 4.17 11.81 -10.15
N LEU A 10 4.22 11.09 -11.27
CA LEU A 10 3.41 9.88 -11.46
C LEU A 10 3.79 8.78 -10.45
N ALA A 11 5.07 8.56 -10.18
CA ALA A 11 5.51 7.58 -9.20
C ALA A 11 5.14 7.97 -7.76
N GLU A 12 5.27 9.25 -7.40
CA GLU A 12 4.80 9.79 -6.12
C GLU A 12 3.29 9.63 -5.96
N HIS A 13 2.53 9.86 -7.02
CA HIS A 13 1.08 9.67 -7.03
C HIS A 13 0.71 8.18 -6.88
N ARG A 14 1.36 7.27 -7.62
CA ARG A 14 1.14 5.82 -7.50
C ARG A 14 1.41 5.30 -6.10
N GLU A 15 2.53 5.70 -5.48
CA GLU A 15 2.84 5.34 -4.10
C GLU A 15 1.77 5.86 -3.13
N ARG A 16 1.31 7.10 -3.32
CA ARG A 16 0.25 7.67 -2.49
C ARG A 16 -1.07 6.90 -2.62
N MET A 17 -1.47 6.56 -3.84
CA MET A 17 -2.68 5.78 -4.08
C MET A 17 -2.57 4.39 -3.46
N ALA A 18 -1.43 3.70 -3.62
CA ALA A 18 -1.19 2.40 -3.00
C ALA A 18 -1.28 2.45 -1.46
N ARG A 19 -0.82 3.55 -0.82
CA ARG A 19 -0.99 3.75 0.63
C ARG A 19 -2.45 3.89 1.03
N LEU A 20 -3.23 4.68 0.28
CA LEU A 20 -4.65 4.88 0.56
C LEU A 20 -5.44 3.57 0.39
N GLU A 21 -5.14 2.81 -0.66
CA GLU A 21 -5.75 1.51 -0.90
C GLU A 21 -5.41 0.49 0.19
N LEU A 22 -4.16 0.47 0.66
CA LEU A 22 -3.76 -0.36 1.79
C LEU A 22 -4.52 0.03 3.08
N ALA A 23 -4.60 1.32 3.38
CA ALA A 23 -5.33 1.81 4.55
C ALA A 23 -6.81 1.40 4.49
N GLN A 24 -7.45 1.52 3.33
CA GLN A 24 -8.83 1.10 3.12
C GLN A 24 -8.99 -0.43 3.33
N ALA A 25 -8.09 -1.24 2.76
CA ALA A 25 -8.11 -2.68 2.94
C ALA A 25 -7.93 -3.09 4.41
N GLU A 26 -7.06 -2.40 5.15
CA GLU A 26 -6.87 -2.62 6.59
C GLU A 26 -8.13 -2.28 7.39
N MET A 27 -8.79 -1.16 7.08
CA MET A 27 -10.08 -0.80 7.70
C MET A 27 -11.16 -1.87 7.42
N ASP A 28 -11.27 -2.34 6.18
CA ASP A 28 -12.26 -3.35 5.82
C ASP A 28 -11.97 -4.71 6.48
N ARG A 29 -10.68 -5.06 6.65
CA ARG A 29 -10.26 -6.23 7.44
C ARG A 29 -10.67 -6.08 8.92
N VAL A 30 -10.47 -4.92 9.52
CA VAL A 30 -10.86 -4.65 10.92
C VAL A 30 -12.37 -4.75 11.10
N ARG A 31 -13.16 -4.11 10.23
CA ARG A 31 -14.63 -4.23 10.25
C ARG A 31 -15.09 -5.68 10.12
N GLN A 32 -14.44 -6.46 9.26
CA GLN A 32 -14.78 -7.87 9.11
C GLN A 32 -14.40 -8.72 10.34
N GLN A 33 -13.33 -8.35 11.05
CA GLN A 33 -12.98 -8.95 12.34
C GLN A 33 -14.06 -8.66 13.38
N GLU A 34 -14.52 -7.42 13.48
CA GLU A 34 -15.60 -7.03 14.41
C GLU A 34 -16.88 -7.86 14.19
N VAL A 35 -17.21 -8.16 12.93
CA VAL A 35 -18.34 -9.05 12.59
C VAL A 35 -18.10 -10.50 13.08
N VAL A 36 -16.88 -11.02 12.93
CA VAL A 36 -16.54 -12.36 13.44
C VAL A 36 -16.65 -12.39 14.97
N ASP A 37 -16.16 -11.35 15.64
CA ASP A 37 -16.17 -11.25 17.09
C ASP A 37 -17.62 -11.13 17.62
N ASP A 38 -18.45 -10.26 17.03
CA ASP A 38 -19.88 -10.10 17.38
C ASP A 38 -20.66 -11.41 17.19
N THR A 39 -20.45 -12.12 16.07
CA THR A 39 -21.10 -13.43 15.86
C THR A 39 -20.64 -14.49 16.86
N SER A 40 -19.38 -14.44 17.30
CA SER A 40 -18.83 -15.36 18.30
C SER A 40 -19.41 -15.09 19.69
N VAL A 41 -19.53 -13.82 20.08
CA VAL A 41 -20.16 -13.41 21.34
C VAL A 41 -21.63 -13.85 21.38
N ARG A 42 -22.41 -13.54 20.34
CA ARG A 42 -23.83 -13.94 20.28
C ARG A 42 -24.02 -15.45 20.35
N MET A 43 -23.14 -16.21 19.73
CA MET A 43 -23.18 -17.67 19.80
C MET A 43 -22.90 -18.16 21.23
N GLN A 44 -21.92 -17.57 21.91
CA GLN A 44 -21.60 -17.90 23.29
C GLN A 44 -22.78 -17.58 24.22
N GLU A 45 -23.41 -16.42 24.09
CA GLU A 45 -24.59 -16.03 24.88
C GLU A 45 -25.72 -17.06 24.76
N VAL A 46 -26.04 -17.51 23.55
CA VAL A 46 -27.10 -18.50 23.33
C VAL A 46 -26.79 -19.85 23.96
N LEU A 47 -25.52 -20.28 23.94
CA LEU A 47 -25.10 -21.54 24.55
C LEU A 47 -25.14 -21.49 26.09
N HIS A 48 -24.99 -20.31 26.70
CA HIS A 48 -24.96 -20.14 28.16
C HIS A 48 -26.33 -19.75 28.75
N THR A 49 -27.31 -19.42 27.92
CA THR A 49 -28.66 -19.05 28.38
C THR A 49 -29.39 -20.30 28.91
N PRO A 50 -29.91 -20.32 30.16
CA PRO A 50 -30.64 -21.46 30.73
C PRO A 50 -31.96 -21.74 30.02
N SER A 51 -32.34 -23.01 29.84
CA SER A 51 -33.58 -23.38 29.15
C SER A 51 -34.80 -23.42 30.05
N ALA A 52 -35.89 -22.80 29.60
CA ALA A 52 -37.20 -22.86 30.26
C ALA A 52 -38.01 -24.12 29.88
N GLY A 53 -37.58 -24.89 28.87
CA GLY A 53 -38.29 -26.09 28.41
C GLY A 53 -37.70 -26.73 27.14
N VAL A 54 -38.30 -27.82 26.65
CA VAL A 54 -37.80 -28.56 25.49
C VAL A 54 -37.89 -27.74 24.19
N GLU A 55 -38.99 -27.01 23.99
CA GLU A 55 -39.21 -26.18 22.80
C GLU A 55 -38.19 -25.02 22.73
N ASP A 56 -37.95 -24.34 23.85
CA ASP A 56 -36.93 -23.30 24.01
C ASP A 56 -35.50 -23.85 23.81
N HIS A 57 -35.25 -25.11 24.15
CA HIS A 57 -33.98 -25.78 23.85
C HIS A 57 -33.78 -25.98 22.35
N VAL A 58 -34.80 -26.49 21.64
CA VAL A 58 -34.76 -26.74 20.19
C VAL A 58 -34.56 -25.43 19.41
N HIS A 59 -35.29 -24.37 19.77
CA HIS A 59 -35.16 -23.08 19.10
C HIS A 59 -33.76 -22.47 19.26
N ARG A 60 -33.18 -22.54 20.45
CA ARG A 60 -31.79 -22.09 20.66
C ARG A 60 -30.79 -22.92 19.88
N HIS A 61 -30.94 -24.23 19.84
CA HIS A 61 -30.01 -25.07 19.10
C HIS A 61 -30.07 -24.76 17.59
N ALA A 62 -31.27 -24.58 17.04
CA ALA A 62 -31.47 -24.15 15.66
C ALA A 62 -30.90 -22.74 15.39
N TYR A 63 -30.98 -21.82 16.35
CA TYR A 63 -30.35 -20.50 16.25
C TYR A 63 -28.82 -20.61 16.32
N ALA A 64 -28.26 -21.37 17.25
CA ALA A 64 -26.82 -21.59 17.39
C ALA A 64 -26.20 -22.17 16.12
N LEU A 65 -26.87 -23.16 15.48
CA LEU A 65 -26.44 -23.71 14.20
C LEU A 65 -26.42 -22.65 13.09
N ARG A 66 -27.42 -21.77 13.03
CA ARG A 66 -27.46 -20.67 12.06
C ARG A 66 -26.33 -19.66 12.32
N MET A 67 -26.06 -19.34 13.57
CA MET A 67 -24.95 -18.45 13.95
C MET A 67 -23.59 -19.06 13.62
N GLU A 68 -23.39 -20.36 13.85
CA GLU A 68 -22.16 -21.07 13.48
C GLU A 68 -21.92 -21.01 11.95
N MET A 69 -22.97 -21.20 11.15
CA MET A 69 -22.85 -21.04 9.69
C MET A 69 -22.52 -19.60 9.28
N ALA A 70 -23.13 -18.61 9.93
CA ALA A 70 -22.84 -17.20 9.70
C ALA A 70 -21.39 -16.85 10.08
N ARG A 71 -20.91 -17.34 11.23
CA ARG A 71 -19.54 -17.19 11.73
C ARG A 71 -18.51 -17.74 10.75
N ARG A 72 -18.69 -18.98 10.28
CA ARG A 72 -17.83 -19.58 9.23
C ARG A 72 -17.84 -18.77 7.93
N GLY A 73 -18.99 -18.20 7.57
CA GLY A 73 -19.11 -17.28 6.43
C GLY A 73 -18.28 -16.00 6.64
N ALA A 74 -18.34 -15.42 7.83
CA ALA A 74 -17.57 -14.24 8.21
C ALA A 74 -16.06 -14.51 8.29
N GLU A 75 -15.65 -15.66 8.84
CA GLU A 75 -14.25 -16.10 8.90
C GLU A 75 -13.65 -16.26 7.50
N ARG A 76 -14.39 -16.85 6.55
CA ARG A 76 -13.94 -16.95 5.15
C ARG A 76 -13.71 -15.58 4.52
N ARG A 77 -14.64 -14.64 4.72
CA ARG A 77 -14.46 -13.25 4.26
C ARG A 77 -13.29 -12.57 4.95
N LEU A 78 -13.06 -12.82 6.24
CA LEU A 78 -11.90 -12.30 6.95
C LEU A 78 -10.58 -12.80 6.32
N MET A 79 -10.49 -14.07 5.97
CA MET A 79 -9.32 -14.62 5.27
C MET A 79 -9.11 -13.96 3.90
N GLU A 80 -10.18 -13.71 3.14
CA GLU A 80 -10.11 -12.95 1.89
C GLU A 80 -9.60 -11.52 2.10
N ARG A 81 -10.08 -10.83 3.14
CA ARG A 81 -9.60 -9.47 3.49
C ARG A 81 -8.15 -9.47 3.95
N GLN A 82 -7.72 -10.47 4.71
CA GLN A 82 -6.31 -10.62 5.10
C GLN A 82 -5.42 -10.81 3.88
N ARG A 83 -5.86 -11.61 2.91
CA ARG A 83 -5.14 -11.81 1.64
C ARG A 83 -5.08 -10.51 0.82
N ASP A 84 -6.18 -9.76 0.74
CA ASP A 84 -6.20 -8.45 0.05
C ASP A 84 -5.21 -7.47 0.70
N VAL A 85 -5.20 -7.37 2.04
CA VAL A 85 -4.21 -6.54 2.76
C VAL A 85 -2.77 -6.93 2.39
N SER A 86 -2.44 -8.22 2.37
CA SER A 86 -1.11 -8.68 1.96
C SER A 86 -0.78 -8.26 0.52
N ASN A 87 -1.72 -8.46 -0.42
CA ASN A 87 -1.53 -8.05 -1.81
C ASN A 87 -1.32 -6.52 -1.94
N ARG A 88 -2.06 -5.71 -1.17
CA ARG A 88 -1.91 -4.24 -1.16
C ARG A 88 -0.59 -3.80 -0.54
N ARG A 89 -0.10 -4.51 0.48
CA ARG A 89 1.25 -4.27 1.04
C ARG A 89 2.34 -4.53 0.01
N ASP A 90 2.23 -5.63 -0.73
CA ASP A 90 3.17 -5.94 -1.80
C ASP A 90 3.14 -4.89 -2.91
N ALA A 91 1.95 -4.45 -3.31
CA ALA A 91 1.78 -3.38 -4.31
C ALA A 91 2.38 -2.05 -3.86
N LEU A 92 2.20 -1.67 -2.59
CA LEU A 92 2.86 -0.50 -2.00
C LEU A 92 4.39 -0.67 -2.02
N GLY A 93 4.90 -1.85 -1.68
CA GLY A 93 6.32 -2.17 -1.76
C GLY A 93 6.90 -2.00 -3.17
N VAL A 94 6.18 -2.45 -4.20
CA VAL A 94 6.55 -2.22 -5.61
C VAL A 94 6.56 -0.72 -5.93
N ALA A 95 5.49 0.01 -5.62
CA ALA A 95 5.39 1.44 -5.92
C ALA A 95 6.48 2.28 -5.23
N SER A 96 6.80 1.97 -3.97
CA SER A 96 7.88 2.63 -3.24
C SER A 96 9.26 2.33 -3.86
N ARG A 97 9.51 1.09 -4.33
CA ARG A 97 10.75 0.75 -5.04
C ARG A 97 10.87 1.49 -6.37
N GLU A 98 9.81 1.53 -7.17
CA GLU A 98 9.78 2.27 -8.44
C GLU A 98 10.10 3.76 -8.23
N LYS A 99 9.46 4.38 -7.23
CA LYS A 99 9.74 5.77 -6.85
C LYS A 99 11.21 5.97 -6.47
N GLY A 100 11.77 5.06 -5.66
CA GLY A 100 13.17 5.12 -5.24
C GLY A 100 14.15 4.99 -6.42
N GLN A 101 13.88 4.06 -7.36
CA GLN A 101 14.69 3.89 -8.56
C GLN A 101 14.64 5.13 -9.47
N LEU A 102 13.46 5.72 -9.65
CA LEU A 102 13.32 6.97 -10.40
C LEU A 102 14.06 8.13 -9.73
N GLY A 103 14.04 8.21 -8.39
CA GLY A 103 14.83 9.19 -7.63
C GLY A 103 16.33 9.10 -7.96
N LYS A 104 16.89 7.89 -7.90
CA LYS A 104 18.30 7.64 -8.24
C LYS A 104 18.65 8.01 -9.68
N LEU A 105 17.77 7.68 -10.63
CA LEU A 105 17.97 8.05 -12.05
C LEU A 105 18.00 9.56 -12.27
N ILE A 106 17.20 10.31 -11.52
CA ILE A 106 17.20 11.78 -11.55
C ILE A 106 18.51 12.32 -11.01
N GLU A 107 18.96 11.81 -9.85
CA GLU A 107 20.22 12.22 -9.23
C GLU A 107 21.41 12.00 -10.16
N LEU A 108 21.52 10.80 -10.76
CA LEU A 108 22.57 10.46 -11.73
C LEU A 108 22.55 11.37 -12.96
N ARG A 109 21.36 11.65 -13.49
CA ARG A 109 21.21 12.56 -14.64
C ARG A 109 21.66 13.98 -14.28
N ASP A 110 21.26 14.47 -13.11
CA ASP A 110 21.60 15.83 -12.68
C ASP A 110 23.10 15.96 -12.34
N GLU A 111 23.74 14.88 -11.88
CA GLU A 111 25.20 14.80 -11.75
C GLU A 111 25.90 14.82 -13.11
N GLN A 112 25.44 14.01 -14.07
CA GLN A 112 25.99 13.99 -15.42
C GLN A 112 25.89 15.38 -16.10
N LEU A 113 24.75 16.05 -15.99
CA LEU A 113 24.55 17.40 -16.52
C LEU A 113 25.52 18.41 -15.88
N ARG A 114 25.78 18.30 -14.57
CA ARG A 114 26.78 19.13 -13.88
C ARG A 114 28.20 18.83 -14.34
N HIS A 115 28.55 17.58 -14.63
CA HIS A 115 29.86 17.23 -15.21
C HIS A 115 30.02 17.73 -16.64
N GLU A 116 28.98 17.66 -17.46
CA GLU A 116 28.99 18.19 -18.82
C GLU A 116 29.11 19.72 -18.83
N ALA A 117 28.39 20.41 -17.95
CA ALA A 117 28.49 21.86 -17.81
C ALA A 117 29.93 22.29 -17.43
N ARG A 118 30.52 21.64 -16.42
CA ARG A 118 31.91 21.89 -16.00
C ARG A 118 32.92 21.64 -17.13
N ARG A 119 32.75 20.56 -17.90
CA ARG A 119 33.63 20.27 -19.05
C ARG A 119 33.52 21.33 -20.15
N ARG A 120 32.30 21.81 -20.46
CA ARG A 120 32.12 22.88 -21.44
C ARG A 120 32.73 24.19 -20.96
N GLU A 121 32.51 24.56 -19.71
CA GLU A 121 33.09 25.76 -19.10
C GLU A 121 34.63 25.72 -19.11
N GLN A 122 35.22 24.59 -18.72
CA GLN A 122 36.68 24.40 -18.81
C GLN A 122 37.17 24.52 -20.26
N GLY A 123 36.50 23.89 -21.23
CA GLY A 123 36.85 24.02 -22.65
C GLY A 123 36.80 25.46 -23.15
N PHE A 124 35.79 26.24 -22.75
CA PHE A 124 35.72 27.67 -23.07
C PHE A 124 36.86 28.48 -22.45
N LEU A 125 37.24 28.19 -21.20
CA LEU A 125 38.35 28.85 -20.51
C LEU A 125 39.69 28.51 -21.18
N ASP A 126 39.90 27.25 -21.57
CA ASP A 126 41.11 26.79 -22.24
C ASP A 126 41.24 27.46 -23.63
N GLU A 127 40.15 27.53 -24.41
CA GLU A 127 40.11 28.23 -25.71
C GLU A 127 40.37 29.73 -25.57
N ALA A 128 39.76 30.39 -24.58
CA ALA A 128 39.97 31.81 -24.31
C ALA A 128 41.42 32.10 -23.88
N GLY A 129 42.01 31.23 -23.05
CA GLY A 129 43.41 31.30 -22.64
C GLY A 129 44.39 31.10 -23.81
N MET A 130 44.11 30.18 -24.72
CA MET A 130 44.90 30.05 -25.95
C MET A 130 44.80 31.31 -26.81
N GLN A 131 43.60 31.84 -27.04
CA GLN A 131 43.43 33.05 -27.86
C GLN A 131 44.14 34.27 -27.30
N SER A 132 44.21 34.44 -25.97
CA SER A 132 44.95 35.53 -25.36
C SER A 132 46.46 35.37 -25.52
N TRP A 133 46.98 34.14 -25.43
CA TRP A 133 48.39 33.82 -25.65
C TRP A 133 48.82 34.09 -27.11
N TRP A 134 48.02 33.70 -28.11
CA TRP A 134 48.32 33.96 -29.52
C TRP A 134 48.29 35.44 -29.91
N ARG A 135 47.64 36.30 -29.12
CA ARG A 135 47.52 37.75 -29.38
C ARG A 135 48.53 38.62 -28.62
N SER A 136 49.33 38.01 -27.75
CA SER A 136 50.39 38.67 -26.96
C SER A 136 51.74 38.51 -27.64
#